data_AF-A0A1X9T0H0-F1
#
_entry.id   AF-A0A1X9T0H0-F1
#
_cell.length_a   1.000
_cell.length_b   1.000
_cell.length_c   1.000
_cell.angle_alpha   90.00
_cell.angle_beta   90.00
_cell.angle_gamma   90.00
#
_symmetry.space_group_name_H-M   'P 1'
#
loop_
_entity.id
_entity.type
_entity.pdbx_description
1 polymer ?
#
loop_
_entity_poly.entity_id
_entity_poly.type
_entity_poly.pdbx_seq_one_letter_code
_entity_poly.pdbx_strand_id
1 'polypeptide(L)'
;MNKIWYLLIGALLVGCTDDKQLSFDDLSKSEQDKYVLKSKYDALGDYFSWLEKRDNDIQSDILEIPNDLNTLKKNLEIAISDNRVLLSDNAQLIRQNLELAKEIESQKIIILNADKNAQNAYDEAIKSSQAQHYENVAELTKRINELQIDSVESIKRYEQKIVDLENNIDKLKGELEKSKILADKKIEDNSNKNKQENIDLQNSNKKLNDELNALKAQNSKFNNEFNINIKAKDKEIESLKSQIDIKSNEINKLMHSQTLALIELQNKNTKTVDELKSELDRQRNEYFAELNNKNDQIKKLNMIIKNLNDQKDKELKDIENKIIATYKITQENKDKKLKEQYENSLKEQNMTIARLNAKIANQEIDYKKELKAKEKEYQDSIVDLRRRIEFNASDANKSMQKISNLEKQTAAKDKELKELKNQILNLKSDMNNSKKLANYELLNSKITDLEIKNSELNAKIATIIQKAKDSIESTKQKYIKELENQKKYYEELIKNIKTHEINRDSNGSA
;
A
#
# COMPACT_ATOMS: atom_id res chain seq x y z
N MET A 1 -77.12 88.14 -3.09
CA MET A 1 -78.19 87.23 -2.60
C MET A 1 -78.18 86.02 -3.54
N ASN A 2 -77.65 84.87 -3.12
CA ASN A 2 -78.42 83.73 -2.56
C ASN A 2 -79.61 83.35 -3.45
N LYS A 3 -79.67 82.15 -4.09
CA LYS A 3 -79.45 80.82 -3.50
C LYS A 3 -78.97 79.76 -4.52
N ILE A 4 -78.26 78.76 -3.98
CA ILE A 4 -77.97 77.44 -4.58
C ILE A 4 -79.20 76.54 -4.44
N TRP A 5 -79.46 75.64 -5.39
CA TRP A 5 -80.08 74.33 -5.16
C TRP A 5 -79.43 73.26 -6.08
N TYR A 6 -79.31 72.03 -5.57
CA TYR A 6 -78.66 70.88 -6.21
C TYR A 6 -79.66 69.71 -6.35
N LEU A 7 -79.26 68.69 -7.13
CA LEU A 7 -79.72 67.28 -7.12
C LEU A 7 -81.10 66.94 -7.73
N LEU A 8 -81.08 66.10 -8.78
CA LEU A 8 -81.40 64.65 -8.74
C LEU A 8 -81.01 64.05 -10.12
N ILE A 9 -80.04 63.14 -10.20
CA ILE A 9 -80.21 61.66 -10.19
C ILE A 9 -81.37 61.17 -11.06
N GLY A 10 -81.01 60.56 -12.19
CA GLY A 10 -81.86 59.71 -13.02
C GLY A 10 -80.97 58.76 -13.83
N ALA A 11 -81.03 57.47 -13.53
CA ALA A 11 -80.28 56.42 -14.22
C ALA A 11 -81.24 55.34 -14.75
N LEU A 12 -80.76 54.53 -15.71
CA LEU A 12 -81.45 53.39 -16.34
C LEU A 12 -82.52 53.82 -17.39
N LEU A 13 -82.74 53.12 -18.53
CA LEU A 13 -82.14 51.88 -19.03
C LEU A 13 -82.35 51.73 -20.56
N VAL A 14 -81.27 51.56 -21.33
CA VAL A 14 -81.21 50.86 -22.63
C VAL A 14 -79.75 50.34 -22.70
N GLY A 15 -79.41 49.08 -22.94
CA GLY A 15 -80.16 47.99 -23.55
C GLY A 15 -79.41 47.53 -24.80
N CYS A 16 -78.39 46.67 -24.64
CA CYS A 16 -77.94 45.69 -25.64
C CYS A 16 -76.81 44.82 -25.09
N THR A 17 -76.80 43.56 -25.52
CA THR A 17 -75.69 42.61 -25.44
C THR A 17 -74.63 42.97 -26.49
N ASP A 18 -73.37 43.01 -26.09
CA ASP A 18 -72.22 42.91 -27.00
C ASP A 18 -71.12 42.11 -26.29
N ASP A 19 -70.52 41.14 -26.99
CA ASP A 19 -69.32 40.42 -26.55
C ASP A 19 -68.10 41.36 -26.60
N LYS A 20 -68.04 42.33 -25.68
CA LYS A 20 -66.83 43.11 -25.44
C LYS A 20 -65.80 42.22 -24.76
N GLN A 21 -64.91 41.68 -25.59
CA GLN A 21 -63.60 41.21 -25.15
C GLN A 21 -62.91 42.36 -24.40
N LEU A 22 -62.85 42.28 -23.06
CA LEU A 22 -62.33 43.37 -22.22
C LEU A 22 -60.91 43.74 -22.68
N SER A 23 -60.73 45.00 -23.09
CA SER A 23 -59.40 45.55 -23.32
C SER A 23 -58.73 45.83 -21.98
N PHE A 24 -57.40 45.84 -21.97
CA PHE A 24 -56.64 46.41 -20.86
C PHE A 24 -57.02 47.88 -20.60
N ASP A 25 -57.47 48.60 -21.63
CA ASP A 25 -57.94 49.99 -21.55
C ASP A 25 -59.26 50.16 -20.78
N ASP A 26 -60.08 49.10 -20.68
CA ASP A 26 -61.36 49.10 -19.94
C ASP A 26 -61.17 48.96 -18.42
N LEU A 27 -59.95 48.64 -17.96
CA LEU A 27 -59.59 48.57 -16.53
C LEU A 27 -59.47 49.97 -15.90
N SER A 28 -59.73 50.06 -14.59
CA SER A 28 -59.50 51.32 -13.86
C SER A 28 -58.01 51.71 -13.87
N LYS A 29 -57.69 53.01 -13.79
CA LYS A 29 -56.29 53.48 -13.74
C LYS A 29 -55.47 52.79 -12.63
N SER A 30 -56.08 52.59 -11.45
CA SER A 30 -55.46 51.88 -10.32
C SER A 30 -55.26 50.37 -10.54
N GLU A 31 -55.94 49.76 -11.52
CA GLU A 31 -55.67 48.39 -11.97
C GLU A 31 -54.58 48.41 -13.05
N GLN A 32 -54.68 49.30 -14.04
CA GLN A 32 -53.68 49.48 -15.11
C GLN A 32 -52.27 49.71 -14.55
N ASP A 33 -52.12 50.56 -13.52
CA ASP A 33 -50.83 50.87 -12.90
C ASP A 33 -50.19 49.69 -12.15
N LYS A 34 -50.91 48.59 -11.90
CA LYS A 34 -50.36 47.35 -11.31
C LYS A 34 -49.67 46.44 -12.35
N TYR A 35 -49.95 46.63 -13.64
CA TYR A 35 -49.48 45.75 -14.70
C TYR A 35 -48.47 46.47 -15.60
N VAL A 36 -47.28 45.89 -15.72
CA VAL A 36 -46.26 46.37 -16.66
C VAL A 36 -46.63 45.93 -18.06
N LEU A 37 -46.84 46.89 -18.97
CA LEU A 37 -46.99 46.65 -20.41
C LEU A 37 -45.89 45.73 -20.91
N LYS A 38 -46.24 44.67 -21.66
CA LYS A 38 -45.27 43.66 -22.11
C LYS A 38 -44.10 44.28 -22.90
N SER A 39 -44.35 45.31 -23.70
CA SER A 39 -43.28 46.07 -24.39
C SER A 39 -42.26 46.74 -23.46
N LYS A 40 -42.64 47.13 -22.22
CA LYS A 40 -41.71 47.63 -21.20
C LYS A 40 -40.95 46.50 -20.50
N TYR A 41 -41.51 45.30 -20.43
CA TYR A 41 -40.82 44.11 -19.93
C TYR A 41 -39.81 43.58 -20.95
N ASP A 42 -40.20 43.50 -22.23
CA ASP A 42 -39.33 43.07 -23.32
C ASP A 42 -38.12 44.04 -23.47
N ALA A 43 -38.34 45.35 -23.32
CA ALA A 43 -37.26 46.35 -23.26
C ALA A 43 -36.33 46.22 -22.03
N LEU A 44 -36.77 45.56 -20.95
CA LEU A 44 -35.90 45.16 -19.84
C LEU A 44 -35.14 43.87 -20.15
N GLY A 45 -35.71 42.97 -20.97
CA GLY A 45 -35.07 41.74 -21.42
C GLY A 45 -33.77 42.00 -22.20
N ASP A 46 -33.78 43.00 -23.09
CA ASP A 46 -32.58 43.44 -23.81
C ASP A 46 -31.43 43.86 -22.87
N TYR A 47 -31.75 44.39 -21.68
CA TYR A 47 -30.76 44.78 -20.66
C TYR A 47 -30.07 43.57 -19.97
N PHE A 48 -30.65 42.38 -20.06
CA PHE A 48 -30.09 41.12 -19.54
C PHE A 48 -29.58 40.17 -20.63
N SER A 49 -29.83 40.48 -21.91
CA SER A 49 -29.47 39.67 -23.09
C SER A 49 -27.96 39.36 -23.23
N TRP A 50 -27.08 40.16 -22.62
CA TRP A 50 -25.63 39.95 -22.63
C TRP A 50 -25.14 38.65 -21.95
N LEU A 51 -26.03 37.94 -21.24
CA LEU A 51 -25.73 36.60 -20.67
C LEU A 51 -26.03 35.43 -21.62
N GLU A 52 -26.93 35.58 -22.61
CA GLU A 52 -27.37 34.46 -23.46
C GLU A 52 -26.48 34.22 -24.70
N LYS A 53 -25.54 35.13 -25.00
CA LYS A 53 -24.56 34.99 -26.10
C LYS A 53 -23.14 34.73 -25.62
N ARG A 54 -23.00 33.67 -24.80
CA ARG A 54 -21.73 32.93 -24.73
C ARG A 54 -21.97 31.48 -25.14
N ASP A 55 -21.84 31.24 -26.45
CA ASP A 55 -21.38 29.95 -27.00
C ASP A 55 -19.91 29.73 -26.57
N ASN A 56 -19.68 29.70 -25.26
CA ASN A 56 -18.50 29.11 -24.70
C ASN A 56 -18.75 27.61 -24.73
N ASP A 57 -18.39 26.99 -25.86
CA ASP A 57 -18.22 25.55 -25.94
C ASP A 57 -17.22 25.14 -24.86
N ILE A 58 -17.74 24.68 -23.72
CA ILE A 58 -16.91 24.16 -22.64
C ILE A 58 -16.40 22.83 -23.15
N GLN A 59 -15.27 22.87 -23.85
CA GLN A 59 -14.42 21.70 -24.05
C GLN A 59 -14.10 21.17 -22.65
N SER A 60 -14.90 20.19 -22.21
CA SER A 60 -14.54 19.30 -21.13
C SER A 60 -13.47 18.37 -21.66
N ASP A 61 -12.27 18.93 -21.84
CA ASP A 61 -11.05 18.14 -21.93
C ASP A 61 -11.09 17.20 -20.72
N ILE A 62 -11.32 15.92 -20.99
CA ILE A 62 -11.43 14.89 -19.97
C ILE A 62 -10.04 14.75 -19.39
N LEU A 63 -9.80 15.49 -18.31
CA LEU A 63 -8.55 15.45 -17.54
C LEU A 63 -8.31 14.01 -17.12
N GLU A 64 -7.37 13.35 -17.80
CA GLU A 64 -6.92 12.02 -17.43
C GLU A 64 -6.43 12.07 -15.98
N ILE A 65 -7.18 11.42 -15.08
CA ILE A 65 -6.84 11.39 -13.66
C ILE A 65 -5.50 10.64 -13.53
N PRO A 66 -4.43 11.28 -13.03
CA PRO A 66 -3.13 10.62 -12.93
C PRO A 66 -3.22 9.43 -11.98
N ASN A 67 -2.84 8.24 -12.46
CA ASN A 67 -2.82 7.02 -11.65
C ASN A 67 -1.78 7.04 -10.50
N ASP A 68 -0.92 8.06 -10.42
CA ASP A 68 -0.03 8.28 -9.28
C ASP A 68 -0.71 9.11 -8.17
N LEU A 69 -0.84 8.51 -6.99
CA LEU A 69 -1.47 9.09 -5.82
C LEU A 69 -0.80 10.40 -5.35
N ASN A 70 0.52 10.54 -5.51
CA ASN A 70 1.24 11.75 -5.10
C ASN A 70 0.95 12.91 -6.05
N THR A 71 0.95 12.66 -7.36
CA THR A 71 0.58 13.62 -8.41
C THR A 71 -0.87 14.05 -8.24
N LEU A 72 -1.80 13.11 -8.00
CA LEU A 72 -3.20 13.42 -7.74
C LEU A 72 -3.38 14.32 -6.50
N LYS A 73 -2.69 14.00 -5.39
CA LYS A 73 -2.71 14.83 -4.18
C LYS A 73 -2.20 16.25 -4.43
N LYS A 74 -1.08 16.39 -5.16
CA LYS A 74 -0.50 17.69 -5.51
C LYS A 74 -1.43 18.51 -6.41
N ASN A 75 -2.05 17.88 -7.41
CA ASN A 75 -3.01 18.53 -8.29
C ASN A 75 -4.27 18.98 -7.52
N LEU A 76 -4.72 18.19 -6.54
CA LEU A 76 -5.81 18.58 -5.65
C LEU A 76 -5.43 19.77 -4.75
N GLU A 77 -4.22 19.79 -4.19
CA GLU A 77 -3.71 20.93 -3.41
C GLU A 77 -3.62 22.22 -4.25
N ILE A 78 -3.17 22.12 -5.51
CA ILE A 78 -3.17 23.24 -6.47
C ILE A 78 -4.61 23.69 -6.77
N ALA A 79 -5.51 22.78 -7.14
CA ALA A 79 -6.90 23.12 -7.45
C ALA A 79 -7.65 23.74 -6.24
N ILE A 80 -7.33 23.33 -5.00
CA ILE A 80 -7.87 23.97 -3.79
C ILE A 80 -7.29 25.39 -3.61
N SER A 81 -6.00 25.59 -3.90
CA SER A 81 -5.38 26.92 -3.87
C SER A 81 -5.99 27.86 -4.91
N ASP A 82 -6.11 27.41 -6.15
CA ASP A 82 -6.64 28.20 -7.26
C ASP A 82 -8.12 28.56 -7.03
N ASN A 83 -8.94 27.61 -6.55
CA ASN A 83 -10.32 27.89 -6.15
C ASN A 83 -10.40 28.92 -5.00
N ARG A 84 -9.44 28.94 -4.05
CA ARG A 84 -9.40 29.98 -3.01
C ARG A 84 -9.09 31.36 -3.56
N VAL A 85 -8.17 31.45 -4.53
CA VAL A 85 -7.87 32.71 -5.23
C VAL A 85 -9.08 33.17 -6.03
N LEU A 86 -9.68 32.31 -6.85
CA LEU A 86 -10.88 32.62 -7.63
C LEU A 86 -12.07 33.03 -6.75
N LEU A 87 -12.26 32.42 -5.57
CA LEU A 87 -13.29 32.85 -4.61
C LEU A 87 -12.99 34.24 -4.02
N SER A 88 -11.72 34.56 -3.77
CA SER A 88 -11.30 35.89 -3.31
C SER A 88 -11.53 36.95 -4.40
N ASP A 89 -11.12 36.67 -5.64
CA ASP A 89 -11.27 37.57 -6.78
C ASP A 89 -12.75 37.80 -7.10
N ASN A 90 -13.58 36.74 -7.09
CA ASN A 90 -15.03 36.86 -7.23
C ASN A 90 -15.65 37.71 -6.11
N ALA A 91 -15.21 37.55 -4.86
CA ALA A 91 -15.68 38.38 -3.74
C ALA A 91 -15.27 39.86 -3.91
N GLN A 92 -14.10 40.14 -4.49
CA GLN A 92 -13.67 41.49 -4.84
C GLN A 92 -14.48 42.09 -5.99
N LEU A 93 -14.71 41.32 -7.07
CA LEU A 93 -15.54 41.74 -8.21
C LEU A 93 -16.99 42.02 -7.79
N ILE A 94 -17.57 41.19 -6.92
CA ILE A 94 -18.91 41.43 -6.36
C ILE A 94 -18.95 42.76 -5.57
N ARG A 95 -17.91 43.09 -4.80
CA ARG A 95 -17.83 44.39 -4.09
C ARG A 95 -17.70 45.57 -5.06
N GLN A 96 -16.89 45.45 -6.11
CA GLN A 96 -16.76 46.48 -7.13
C GLN A 96 -18.08 46.70 -7.88
N ASN A 97 -18.76 45.63 -8.29
CA ASN A 97 -20.07 45.69 -8.94
C ASN A 97 -21.15 46.30 -8.03
N LEU A 98 -21.13 45.98 -6.73
CA LEU A 98 -22.04 46.60 -5.75
C LEU A 98 -21.78 48.11 -5.60
N GLU A 99 -20.53 48.55 -5.61
CA GLU A 99 -20.19 49.97 -5.50
C GLU A 99 -20.57 50.75 -6.78
N LEU A 100 -20.32 50.17 -7.96
CA LEU A 100 -20.79 50.72 -9.24
C LEU A 100 -22.33 50.82 -9.29
N ALA A 101 -23.05 49.82 -8.77
CA ALA A 101 -24.50 49.85 -8.71
C ALA A 101 -25.03 50.99 -7.80
N LYS A 102 -24.38 51.25 -6.66
CA LYS A 102 -24.72 52.41 -5.80
C LYS A 102 -24.47 53.74 -6.50
N GLU A 103 -23.34 53.86 -7.20
CA GLU A 103 -22.98 55.09 -7.92
C GLU A 103 -23.98 55.37 -9.06
N ILE A 104 -24.40 54.35 -9.81
CA ILE A 104 -25.44 54.46 -10.83
C ILE A 104 -26.77 54.91 -10.22
N GLU A 105 -27.20 54.34 -9.09
CA GLU A 105 -28.45 54.75 -8.44
C GLU A 105 -28.36 56.17 -7.85
N SER A 106 -27.20 56.58 -7.33
CA SER A 106 -26.91 57.95 -6.90
C SER A 106 -27.05 58.95 -8.05
N GLN A 107 -26.39 58.68 -9.19
CA GLN A 107 -26.48 59.52 -10.39
C GLN A 107 -27.90 59.58 -10.95
N LYS A 108 -28.64 58.47 -10.94
CA LYS A 108 -30.05 58.42 -11.33
C LYS A 108 -30.94 59.28 -10.43
N ILE A 109 -30.72 59.30 -9.12
CA ILE A 109 -31.42 60.20 -8.18
C ILE A 109 -31.08 61.67 -8.48
N ILE A 110 -29.81 61.98 -8.79
CA ILE A 110 -29.39 63.34 -9.17
C ILE A 110 -30.09 63.78 -10.46
N ILE A 111 -30.14 62.93 -11.49
CA ILE A 111 -30.81 63.21 -12.76
C ILE A 111 -32.32 63.43 -12.56
N LEU A 112 -33.00 62.57 -11.81
CA LEU A 112 -34.43 62.71 -11.50
C LEU A 112 -34.74 64.02 -10.74
N ASN A 113 -33.87 64.43 -9.82
CA ASN A 113 -34.01 65.71 -9.11
C ASN A 113 -33.72 66.90 -10.02
N ALA A 114 -32.74 66.81 -10.93
CA ALA A 114 -32.43 67.86 -11.90
C ALA A 114 -33.59 68.07 -12.88
N ASP A 115 -34.17 66.99 -13.40
CA ASP A 115 -35.32 67.02 -14.31
C ASP A 115 -36.57 67.63 -13.63
N LYS A 116 -36.86 67.20 -12.40
CA LYS A 116 -37.94 67.77 -11.58
C LYS A 116 -37.73 69.25 -11.27
N ASN A 117 -36.49 69.67 -11.00
CA ASN A 117 -36.16 71.09 -10.75
C ASN A 117 -36.29 71.93 -12.03
N ALA A 118 -35.87 71.40 -13.19
CA ALA A 118 -36.09 72.05 -14.48
C ALA A 118 -37.59 72.21 -14.78
N GLN A 119 -38.38 71.15 -14.55
CA GLN A 119 -39.83 71.19 -14.73
C GLN A 119 -40.51 72.24 -13.82
N ASN A 120 -40.14 72.30 -12.54
CA ASN A 120 -40.62 73.33 -11.62
C ASN A 120 -40.26 74.76 -12.09
N ALA A 121 -39.02 74.97 -12.56
CA ALA A 121 -38.58 76.26 -13.06
C ALA A 121 -39.32 76.69 -14.34
N TYR A 122 -39.63 75.74 -15.23
CA TYR A 122 -40.49 75.99 -16.40
C TYR A 122 -41.93 76.36 -15.98
N ASP A 123 -42.53 75.63 -15.03
CA ASP A 123 -43.87 75.93 -14.52
C ASP A 123 -43.95 77.30 -13.82
N GLU A 124 -42.90 77.69 -13.08
CA GLU A 124 -42.80 79.02 -12.47
C GLU A 124 -42.63 80.12 -13.53
N ALA A 125 -41.80 79.91 -14.55
CA ALA A 125 -41.64 80.84 -15.66
C ALA A 125 -42.96 81.05 -16.44
N ILE A 126 -43.71 79.95 -16.68
CA ILE A 126 -45.03 80.01 -17.33
C ILE A 126 -46.03 80.77 -16.46
N LYS A 127 -46.10 80.49 -15.15
CA LYS A 127 -46.99 81.23 -14.21
C LYS A 127 -46.64 82.71 -14.14
N SER A 128 -45.36 83.05 -14.09
CA SER A 128 -44.87 84.44 -14.09
C SER A 128 -45.25 85.18 -15.38
N SER A 129 -45.01 84.56 -16.54
CA SER A 129 -45.43 85.10 -17.84
C SER A 129 -46.95 85.27 -17.94
N GLN A 130 -47.74 84.30 -17.47
CA GLN A 130 -49.20 84.41 -17.41
C GLN A 130 -49.65 85.57 -16.52
N ALA A 131 -49.07 85.72 -15.33
CA ALA A 131 -49.38 86.83 -14.42
C ALA A 131 -49.07 88.19 -15.07
N GLN A 132 -47.90 88.34 -15.71
CA GLN A 132 -47.52 89.54 -16.45
C GLN A 132 -48.48 89.82 -17.62
N HIS A 133 -48.93 88.79 -18.35
CA HIS A 133 -49.93 88.96 -19.40
C HIS A 133 -51.28 89.43 -18.84
N TYR A 134 -51.74 88.90 -17.71
CA TYR A 134 -52.98 89.37 -17.06
C TYR A 134 -52.86 90.82 -16.55
N GLU A 135 -51.71 91.19 -15.98
CA GLU A 135 -51.43 92.56 -15.51
C GLU A 135 -51.42 93.55 -16.68
N ASN A 136 -50.70 93.23 -17.77
CA ASN A 136 -50.68 94.04 -18.99
C ASN A 136 -52.09 94.20 -19.59
N VAL A 137 -52.90 93.13 -19.63
CA VAL A 137 -54.30 93.19 -20.12
C VAL A 137 -55.18 94.06 -19.22
N ALA A 138 -55.00 94.00 -17.90
CA ALA A 138 -55.73 94.83 -16.95
C ALA A 138 -55.36 96.31 -17.09
N GLU A 139 -54.07 96.64 -17.21
CA GLU A 139 -53.58 98.00 -17.42
C GLU A 139 -54.07 98.58 -18.77
N LEU A 140 -53.95 97.81 -19.87
CA LEU A 140 -54.46 98.22 -21.17
C LEU A 140 -55.98 98.43 -21.15
N THR A 141 -56.73 97.56 -20.47
CA THR A 141 -58.19 97.71 -20.32
C THR A 141 -58.53 98.98 -19.54
N LYS A 142 -57.81 99.26 -18.43
CA LYS A 142 -57.96 100.51 -17.67
C LYS A 142 -57.66 101.72 -18.54
N ARG A 143 -56.58 101.67 -19.33
CA ARG A 143 -56.17 102.77 -20.20
C ARG A 143 -57.15 103.04 -21.34
N ILE A 144 -57.74 101.99 -21.92
CA ILE A 144 -58.82 102.10 -22.91
C ILE A 144 -60.05 102.78 -22.28
N ASN A 145 -60.45 102.38 -21.07
CA ASN A 145 -61.59 102.99 -20.38
C ASN A 145 -61.33 104.47 -20.03
N GLU A 146 -60.13 104.82 -19.55
CA GLU A 146 -59.71 106.21 -19.33
C GLU A 146 -59.83 107.05 -20.62
N LEU A 147 -59.27 106.57 -21.73
CA LEU A 147 -59.32 107.27 -23.03
C LEU A 147 -60.76 107.40 -23.57
N GLN A 148 -61.63 106.42 -23.32
CA GLN A 148 -63.05 106.51 -23.67
C GLN A 148 -63.77 107.57 -22.84
N ILE A 149 -63.48 107.68 -21.54
CA ILE A 149 -64.05 108.72 -20.66
C ILE A 149 -63.57 110.10 -21.10
N ASP A 150 -62.25 110.28 -21.29
CA ASP A 150 -61.65 111.55 -21.76
C ASP A 150 -62.24 111.98 -23.10
N SER A 151 -62.42 111.04 -24.04
CA SER A 151 -63.04 111.28 -25.34
C SER A 151 -64.49 111.75 -25.21
N VAL A 152 -65.33 111.04 -24.44
CA VAL A 152 -66.73 111.41 -24.19
C VAL A 152 -66.85 112.76 -23.48
N GLU A 153 -65.97 113.07 -22.54
CA GLU A 153 -65.97 114.36 -21.85
C GLU A 153 -65.51 115.50 -22.78
N SER A 154 -64.52 115.25 -23.65
CA SER A 154 -64.12 116.22 -24.67
C SER A 154 -65.26 116.54 -25.64
N ILE A 155 -66.00 115.52 -26.10
CA ILE A 155 -67.17 115.66 -26.98
C ILE A 155 -68.23 116.54 -26.30
N LYS A 156 -68.60 116.23 -25.05
CA LYS A 156 -69.56 117.05 -24.26
C LYS A 156 -69.13 118.51 -24.11
N ARG A 157 -67.83 118.77 -23.90
CA ARG A 157 -67.28 120.14 -23.82
C ARG A 157 -67.39 120.87 -25.16
N TYR A 158 -67.23 120.18 -26.28
CA TYR A 158 -67.46 120.76 -27.62
C TYR A 158 -68.95 120.99 -27.91
N GLU A 159 -69.83 120.05 -27.55
CA GLU A 159 -71.29 120.19 -27.68
C GLU A 159 -71.80 121.41 -26.90
N GLN A 160 -71.42 121.56 -25.63
CA GLN A 160 -71.80 122.73 -24.81
C GLN A 160 -71.31 124.04 -25.46
N LYS A 161 -70.08 124.06 -25.98
CA LYS A 161 -69.52 125.25 -26.63
C LYS A 161 -70.25 125.62 -27.92
N ILE A 162 -70.82 124.66 -28.65
CA ILE A 162 -71.66 124.92 -29.83
C ILE A 162 -72.97 125.58 -29.37
N VAL A 163 -73.65 125.01 -28.37
CA VAL A 163 -74.90 125.57 -27.82
C VAL A 163 -74.70 127.00 -27.28
N ASP A 164 -73.59 127.27 -26.58
CA ASP A 164 -73.27 128.60 -26.07
C ASP A 164 -73.01 129.64 -27.18
N LEU A 165 -72.49 129.20 -28.33
CA LEU A 165 -72.28 130.04 -29.51
C LEU A 165 -73.58 130.33 -30.27
N GLU A 166 -74.45 129.33 -30.43
CA GLU A 166 -75.77 129.48 -31.05
C GLU A 166 -76.63 130.49 -30.27
N ASN A 167 -76.70 130.35 -28.94
CA ASN A 167 -77.41 131.29 -28.06
C ASN A 167 -76.89 132.74 -28.18
N ASN A 168 -75.58 132.93 -28.34
CA ASN A 168 -75.00 134.26 -28.53
C ASN A 168 -75.34 134.87 -29.90
N ILE A 169 -75.39 134.06 -30.96
CA ILE A 169 -75.75 134.50 -32.31
C ILE A 169 -77.21 135.01 -32.34
N ASP A 170 -78.13 134.28 -31.72
CA ASP A 170 -79.55 134.69 -31.67
C ASP A 170 -79.76 135.94 -30.81
N LYS A 171 -79.00 136.09 -29.72
CA LYS A 171 -79.03 137.31 -28.90
C LYS A 171 -78.54 138.54 -29.68
N LEU A 172 -77.43 138.42 -30.41
CA LEU A 172 -76.89 139.50 -31.25
C LEU A 172 -77.84 139.85 -32.42
N LYS A 173 -78.54 138.86 -33.00
CA LYS A 173 -79.63 139.10 -33.97
C LYS A 173 -80.76 139.94 -33.37
N GLY A 174 -81.18 139.63 -32.13
CA GLY A 174 -82.24 140.36 -31.44
C GLY A 174 -81.87 141.79 -31.02
N GLU A 175 -80.59 142.06 -30.79
CA GLU A 175 -80.06 143.40 -30.47
C GLU A 175 -79.87 144.27 -31.74
N LEU A 176 -79.49 143.66 -32.87
CA LEU A 176 -79.32 144.35 -34.16
C LEU A 176 -80.62 144.97 -34.69
N GLU A 177 -81.75 144.28 -34.53
CA GLU A 177 -83.07 144.75 -35.02
C GLU A 177 -83.62 145.95 -34.24
N LYS A 178 -83.16 146.17 -32.99
CA LYS A 178 -83.61 147.26 -32.11
C LYS A 178 -82.76 148.53 -32.19
N SER A 179 -81.59 148.48 -32.83
CA SER A 179 -80.59 149.57 -32.80
C SER A 179 -80.62 150.49 -34.04
N LYS A 180 -81.81 150.79 -34.58
CA LYS A 180 -81.96 151.62 -35.80
C LYS A 180 -82.56 153.02 -35.58
N ILE A 181 -82.83 153.42 -34.33
CA ILE A 181 -83.47 154.70 -33.98
C ILE A 181 -82.74 155.36 -32.79
N LEU A 182 -82.57 156.69 -32.85
CA LEU A 182 -81.92 157.57 -31.86
C LEU A 182 -80.38 157.44 -31.67
N ALA A 183 -79.64 157.65 -32.76
CA ALA A 183 -78.29 158.21 -32.69
C ALA A 183 -78.40 159.76 -32.73
N ASP A 184 -78.11 160.43 -31.61
CA ASP A 184 -77.56 161.81 -31.52
C ASP A 184 -77.52 162.33 -30.07
N LYS A 185 -78.39 161.83 -29.16
CA LYS A 185 -78.33 162.18 -27.72
C LYS A 185 -77.40 161.30 -26.86
N LYS A 186 -76.82 160.23 -27.40
CA LYS A 186 -75.88 159.36 -26.66
C LYS A 186 -74.44 159.91 -26.61
N ILE A 187 -74.07 160.88 -27.43
CA ILE A 187 -72.66 161.22 -27.67
C ILE A 187 -72.00 161.87 -26.43
N GLU A 188 -72.75 162.59 -25.61
CA GLU A 188 -72.22 163.29 -24.43
C GLU A 188 -72.06 162.36 -23.21
N ASP A 189 -73.11 161.63 -22.82
CA ASP A 189 -73.04 160.64 -21.71
C ASP A 189 -72.03 159.52 -21.98
N ASN A 190 -71.94 159.06 -23.24
CA ASN A 190 -71.01 158.00 -23.62
C ASN A 190 -69.54 158.48 -23.50
N SER A 191 -69.26 159.78 -23.58
CA SER A 191 -67.90 160.32 -23.41
C SER A 191 -67.36 160.12 -21.99
N ASN A 192 -68.20 160.33 -20.97
CA ASN A 192 -67.79 160.12 -19.57
C ASN A 192 -67.82 158.64 -19.17
N LYS A 193 -68.78 157.86 -19.69
CA LYS A 193 -68.81 156.42 -19.43
C LYS A 193 -67.63 155.68 -20.10
N ASN A 194 -67.29 156.02 -21.34
CA ASN A 194 -66.11 155.49 -22.03
C ASN A 194 -64.81 155.83 -21.29
N LYS A 195 -64.69 156.98 -20.63
CA LYS A 195 -63.49 157.31 -19.82
C LYS A 195 -63.35 156.37 -18.63
N GLN A 196 -64.43 156.10 -17.90
CA GLN A 196 -64.40 155.19 -16.76
C GLN A 196 -64.16 153.74 -17.21
N GLU A 197 -64.89 153.26 -18.23
CA GLU A 197 -64.67 151.92 -18.79
C GLU A 197 -63.24 151.75 -19.35
N ASN A 198 -62.64 152.79 -19.96
CA ASN A 198 -61.26 152.75 -20.43
C ASN A 198 -60.24 152.74 -19.27
N ILE A 199 -60.50 153.43 -18.15
CA ILE A 199 -59.68 153.33 -16.93
C ILE A 199 -59.77 151.91 -16.33
N ASP A 200 -60.97 151.34 -16.27
CA ASP A 200 -61.18 149.99 -15.71
C ASP A 200 -60.59 148.90 -16.62
N LEU A 201 -60.68 149.06 -17.95
CA LEU A 201 -59.98 148.23 -18.93
C LEU A 201 -58.45 148.39 -18.84
N GLN A 202 -57.93 149.60 -18.65
CA GLN A 202 -56.51 149.84 -18.46
C GLN A 202 -55.99 149.16 -17.18
N ASN A 203 -56.77 149.21 -16.09
CA ASN A 203 -56.47 148.51 -14.84
C ASN A 203 -56.54 146.97 -14.99
N SER A 204 -57.54 146.45 -15.73
CA SER A 204 -57.69 145.02 -16.01
C SER A 204 -56.56 144.50 -16.91
N ASN A 205 -56.24 145.21 -17.99
CA ASN A 205 -55.10 144.90 -18.86
C ASN A 205 -53.77 144.96 -18.11
N LYS A 206 -53.61 145.88 -17.15
CA LYS A 206 -52.43 145.91 -16.29
C LYS A 206 -52.34 144.63 -15.43
N LYS A 207 -53.42 144.24 -14.75
CA LYS A 207 -53.47 142.98 -13.96
C LYS A 207 -53.18 141.75 -14.81
N LEU A 208 -53.83 141.62 -15.97
CA LEU A 208 -53.59 140.49 -16.90
C LEU A 208 -52.15 140.47 -17.42
N ASN A 209 -51.53 141.63 -17.65
CA ASN A 209 -50.13 141.70 -18.04
C ASN A 209 -49.19 141.34 -16.88
N ASP A 210 -49.49 141.78 -15.66
CA ASP A 210 -48.74 141.41 -14.45
C ASP A 210 -48.84 139.90 -14.16
N GLU A 211 -50.03 139.30 -14.31
CA GLU A 211 -50.26 137.84 -14.23
C GLU A 211 -49.54 137.07 -15.35
N LEU A 212 -49.60 137.55 -16.60
CA LEU A 212 -48.89 136.94 -17.73
C LEU A 212 -47.37 136.98 -17.53
N ASN A 213 -46.85 138.07 -16.96
CA ASN A 213 -45.43 138.20 -16.64
C ASN A 213 -45.02 137.30 -15.47
N ALA A 214 -45.87 137.16 -14.44
CA ALA A 214 -45.67 136.20 -13.36
C ALA A 214 -45.65 134.75 -13.89
N LEU A 215 -46.60 134.38 -14.76
CA LEU A 215 -46.68 133.04 -15.35
C LEU A 215 -45.48 132.74 -16.26
N LYS A 216 -45.04 133.72 -17.08
CA LYS A 216 -43.81 133.61 -17.88
C LYS A 216 -42.58 133.41 -17.00
N ALA A 217 -42.47 134.16 -15.90
CA ALA A 217 -41.37 134.02 -14.95
C ALA A 217 -41.38 132.63 -14.26
N GLN A 218 -42.54 132.13 -13.84
CA GLN A 218 -42.70 130.79 -13.28
C GLN A 218 -42.32 129.70 -14.28
N ASN A 219 -42.80 129.77 -15.52
CA ASN A 219 -42.51 128.79 -16.56
C ASN A 219 -41.02 128.81 -16.96
N SER A 220 -40.39 129.98 -16.93
CA SER A 220 -38.95 130.15 -17.15
C SER A 220 -38.11 129.52 -16.02
N LYS A 221 -38.55 129.65 -14.75
CA LYS A 221 -37.93 128.96 -13.61
C LYS A 221 -38.05 127.44 -13.75
N PHE A 222 -39.24 126.93 -14.03
CA PHE A 222 -39.49 125.49 -14.18
C PHE A 222 -38.64 124.88 -15.32
N ASN A 223 -38.62 125.52 -16.49
CA ASN A 223 -37.78 125.07 -17.61
C ASN A 223 -36.28 125.10 -17.29
N ASN A 224 -35.81 126.07 -16.47
CA ASN A 224 -34.42 126.10 -16.03
C ASN A 224 -34.09 124.97 -15.06
N GLU A 225 -34.96 124.68 -14.08
CA GLU A 225 -34.79 123.54 -13.17
C GLU A 225 -34.80 122.19 -13.93
N PHE A 226 -35.74 122.02 -14.88
CA PHE A 226 -35.82 120.80 -15.69
C PHE A 226 -34.56 120.60 -16.55
N ASN A 227 -34.05 121.66 -17.18
CA ASN A 227 -32.80 121.63 -17.95
C ASN A 227 -31.56 121.34 -17.08
N ILE A 228 -31.52 121.84 -15.84
CA ILE A 228 -30.45 121.51 -14.88
C ILE A 228 -30.50 120.04 -14.51
N ASN A 229 -31.70 119.49 -14.25
CA ASN A 229 -31.89 118.09 -13.87
C ASN A 229 -31.54 117.13 -15.03
N ILE A 230 -31.96 117.44 -16.27
CA ILE A 230 -31.55 116.68 -17.47
C ILE A 230 -30.02 116.65 -17.60
N LYS A 231 -29.36 117.82 -17.53
CA LYS A 231 -27.88 117.90 -17.60
C LYS A 231 -27.16 117.17 -16.46
N ALA A 232 -27.79 117.02 -15.29
CA ALA A 232 -27.27 116.21 -14.20
C ALA A 232 -27.39 114.70 -14.52
N LYS A 233 -28.54 114.27 -15.07
CA LYS A 233 -28.78 112.88 -15.49
C LYS A 233 -27.92 112.46 -16.67
N ASP A 234 -27.69 113.33 -17.65
CA ASP A 234 -26.79 113.05 -18.78
C ASP A 234 -25.36 112.77 -18.29
N LYS A 235 -24.84 113.57 -17.35
CA LYS A 235 -23.52 113.35 -16.72
C LYS A 235 -23.45 112.06 -15.92
N GLU A 236 -24.53 111.68 -15.24
CA GLU A 236 -24.63 110.41 -14.52
C GLU A 236 -24.58 109.22 -15.51
N ILE A 237 -25.31 109.31 -16.63
CA ILE A 237 -25.30 108.32 -17.70
C ILE A 237 -23.91 108.20 -18.35
N GLU A 238 -23.22 109.31 -18.63
CA GLU A 238 -21.84 109.30 -19.15
C GLU A 238 -20.86 108.66 -18.17
N SER A 239 -20.97 108.97 -16.86
CA SER A 239 -20.15 108.34 -15.82
C SER A 239 -20.38 106.84 -15.74
N LEU A 240 -21.63 106.38 -15.79
CA LEU A 240 -21.98 104.97 -15.74
C LEU A 240 -21.49 104.22 -16.99
N LYS A 241 -21.59 104.81 -18.19
CA LYS A 241 -21.02 104.24 -19.43
C LYS A 241 -19.51 104.03 -19.30
N SER A 242 -18.79 105.06 -18.87
CA SER A 242 -17.33 104.99 -18.64
C SER A 242 -16.96 103.89 -17.63
N GLN A 243 -17.72 103.73 -16.54
CA GLN A 243 -17.52 102.64 -15.58
C GLN A 243 -17.78 101.25 -16.18
N ILE A 244 -18.81 101.11 -17.03
CA ILE A 244 -19.10 99.86 -17.75
C ILE A 244 -17.95 99.52 -18.71
N ASP A 245 -17.44 100.48 -19.47
CA ASP A 245 -16.34 100.27 -20.40
C ASP A 245 -15.04 99.88 -19.67
N ILE A 246 -14.75 100.50 -18.51
CA ILE A 246 -13.60 100.13 -17.67
C ILE A 246 -13.76 98.68 -17.18
N LYS A 247 -14.92 98.31 -16.60
CA LYS A 247 -15.14 96.94 -16.09
C LYS A 247 -15.15 95.89 -17.19
N SER A 248 -15.69 96.20 -18.37
CA SER A 248 -15.65 95.33 -19.54
C SER A 248 -14.20 95.05 -19.97
N ASN A 249 -13.35 96.08 -19.99
CA ASN A 249 -11.92 95.93 -20.26
C ASN A 249 -11.17 95.14 -19.18
N GLU A 250 -11.52 95.29 -17.90
CA GLU A 250 -10.95 94.48 -16.81
C GLU A 250 -11.34 93.00 -16.94
N ILE A 251 -12.62 92.70 -17.21
CA ILE A 251 -13.12 91.34 -17.46
C ILE A 251 -12.38 90.71 -18.64
N ASN A 252 -12.22 91.42 -19.76
CA ASN A 252 -11.50 90.92 -20.94
C ASN A 252 -10.03 90.61 -20.64
N LYS A 253 -9.33 91.47 -19.87
CA LYS A 253 -7.95 91.20 -19.43
C LYS A 253 -7.88 89.97 -18.51
N LEU A 254 -8.82 89.83 -17.59
CA LEU A 254 -8.86 88.72 -16.63
C LEU A 254 -9.18 87.39 -17.34
N MET A 255 -10.13 87.37 -18.27
CA MET A 255 -10.42 86.25 -19.17
C MET A 255 -9.20 85.82 -20.00
N HIS A 256 -8.47 86.78 -20.58
CA HIS A 256 -7.27 86.49 -21.35
C HIS A 256 -6.16 85.88 -20.47
N SER A 257 -5.93 86.47 -19.28
CA SER A 257 -4.97 85.95 -18.30
C SER A 257 -5.32 84.52 -17.84
N GLN A 258 -6.59 84.25 -17.52
CA GLN A 258 -7.06 82.92 -17.15
C GLN A 258 -6.88 81.91 -18.30
N THR A 259 -7.15 82.33 -19.54
CA THR A 259 -6.97 81.47 -20.72
C THR A 259 -5.50 81.11 -20.93
N LEU A 260 -4.57 82.06 -20.78
CA LEU A 260 -3.14 81.79 -20.83
C LEU A 260 -2.69 80.83 -19.72
N ALA A 261 -3.14 81.05 -18.48
CA ALA A 261 -2.82 80.17 -17.35
C ALA A 261 -3.34 78.73 -17.55
N LEU A 262 -4.53 78.56 -18.15
CA LEU A 262 -5.06 77.24 -18.51
C LEU A 262 -4.22 76.56 -19.59
N ILE A 263 -3.77 77.29 -20.62
CA ILE A 263 -2.88 76.77 -21.67
C ILE A 263 -1.53 76.35 -21.08
N GLU A 264 -0.94 77.15 -20.19
CA GLU A 264 0.31 76.80 -19.49
C GLU A 264 0.16 75.54 -18.62
N LEU A 265 -0.93 75.43 -17.86
CA LEU A 265 -1.26 74.24 -17.07
C LEU A 265 -1.46 73.00 -17.94
N GLN A 266 -2.17 73.13 -19.07
CA GLN A 266 -2.37 72.04 -20.02
C GLN A 266 -1.03 71.57 -20.62
N ASN A 267 -0.20 72.50 -21.08
CA ASN A 267 1.14 72.18 -21.62
C ASN A 267 2.03 71.51 -20.57
N LYS A 268 1.99 71.97 -19.32
CA LYS A 268 2.74 71.37 -18.21
C LYS A 268 2.26 69.95 -17.90
N ASN A 269 0.95 69.73 -17.83
CA ASN A 269 0.38 68.40 -17.62
C ASN A 269 0.75 67.43 -18.75
N THR A 270 0.66 67.86 -20.02
CA THR A 270 1.07 67.04 -21.17
C THR A 270 2.53 66.61 -21.04
N LYS A 271 3.44 67.56 -20.74
CA LYS A 271 4.87 67.27 -20.55
C LYS A 271 5.12 66.26 -19.42
N THR A 272 4.44 66.41 -18.28
CA THR A 272 4.55 65.47 -17.15
C THR A 272 3.99 64.08 -17.50
N VAL A 273 2.93 63.98 -18.30
CA VAL A 273 2.42 62.69 -18.80
C VAL A 273 3.43 62.02 -19.73
N ASP A 274 4.07 62.76 -20.64
CA ASP A 274 5.09 62.22 -21.53
C ASP A 274 6.36 61.78 -20.78
N GLU A 275 6.78 62.53 -19.75
CA GLU A 275 7.88 62.16 -18.85
C GLU A 275 7.56 60.88 -18.05
N LEU A 276 6.37 60.77 -17.46
CA LEU A 276 5.91 59.58 -16.74
C LEU A 276 5.81 58.35 -17.67
N LYS A 277 5.31 58.54 -18.89
CA LYS A 277 5.21 57.46 -19.90
C LYS A 277 6.59 56.96 -20.31
N SER A 278 7.53 57.89 -20.53
CA SER A 278 8.92 57.56 -20.88
C SER A 278 9.62 56.79 -19.76
N GLU A 279 9.41 57.18 -18.49
CA GLU A 279 9.95 56.47 -17.33
C GLU A 279 9.30 55.08 -17.14
N LEU A 280 7.99 54.95 -17.38
CA LEU A 280 7.30 53.65 -17.36
C LEU A 280 7.85 52.70 -18.43
N ASP A 281 8.05 53.19 -19.67
CA ASP A 281 8.68 52.43 -20.75
C ASP A 281 10.13 52.03 -20.40
N ARG A 282 10.90 52.92 -19.76
CA ARG A 282 12.26 52.66 -19.26
C ARG A 282 12.27 51.53 -18.23
N GLN A 283 11.46 51.63 -17.18
CA GLN A 283 11.36 50.61 -16.12
C GLN A 283 10.88 49.27 -16.67
N ARG A 284 9.88 49.27 -17.57
CA ARG A 284 9.41 48.04 -18.23
C ARG A 284 10.54 47.32 -18.97
N ASN A 285 11.35 48.08 -19.71
CA ASN A 285 12.47 47.52 -20.47
C ASN A 285 13.59 47.01 -19.55
N GLU A 286 13.88 47.69 -18.43
CA GLU A 286 14.82 47.21 -17.40
C GLU A 286 14.37 45.90 -16.76
N TYR A 287 13.09 45.79 -16.36
CA TYR A 287 12.55 44.54 -15.81
C TYR A 287 12.57 43.38 -16.83
N PHE A 288 12.27 43.64 -18.11
CA PHE A 288 12.41 42.60 -19.15
C PHE A 288 13.86 42.15 -19.35
N ALA A 289 14.83 43.07 -19.28
CA ALA A 289 16.24 42.73 -19.36
C ALA A 289 16.71 41.90 -18.16
N GLU A 290 16.29 42.25 -16.93
CA GLU A 290 16.59 41.47 -15.72
C GLU A 290 15.95 40.08 -15.77
N LEU A 291 14.69 39.98 -16.20
CA LEU A 291 13.97 38.71 -16.31
C LEU A 291 14.64 37.78 -17.34
N ASN A 292 15.05 38.30 -18.50
CA ASN A 292 15.80 37.53 -19.48
C ASN A 292 17.15 37.03 -18.93
N ASN A 293 17.90 37.90 -18.22
CA ASN A 293 19.16 37.51 -17.57
C ASN A 293 18.95 36.39 -16.54
N LYS A 294 17.95 36.50 -15.66
CA LYS A 294 17.59 35.44 -14.71
C LYS A 294 17.18 34.14 -15.41
N ASN A 295 16.44 34.22 -16.51
CA ASN A 295 16.04 33.05 -17.29
C ASN A 295 17.25 32.33 -17.92
N ASP A 296 18.24 33.08 -18.42
CA ASP A 296 19.49 32.50 -18.91
C ASP A 296 20.40 31.94 -17.80
N GLN A 297 20.38 32.52 -16.59
CA GLN A 297 21.01 31.92 -15.42
C GLN A 297 20.33 30.59 -15.03
N ILE A 298 19.00 30.52 -15.05
CA ILE A 298 18.24 29.28 -14.80
C ILE A 298 18.60 28.20 -15.84
N LYS A 299 18.69 28.54 -17.14
CA LYS A 299 19.14 27.60 -18.18
C LYS A 299 20.55 27.05 -17.90
N LYS A 300 21.50 27.91 -17.50
CA LYS A 300 22.87 27.49 -17.13
C LYS A 300 22.87 26.58 -15.91
N LEU A 301 22.10 26.90 -14.87
CA LEU A 301 21.96 26.06 -13.67
C LEU A 301 21.35 24.69 -14.01
N ASN A 302 20.33 24.63 -14.86
CA ASN A 302 19.74 23.38 -15.31
C ASN A 302 20.74 22.50 -16.09
N MET A 303 21.60 23.09 -16.92
CA MET A 303 22.71 22.36 -17.58
C MET A 303 23.73 21.83 -16.57
N ILE A 304 24.09 22.62 -15.55
CA ILE A 304 25.00 22.18 -14.47
C ILE A 304 24.40 21.01 -13.68
N ILE A 305 23.12 21.11 -13.29
CA ILE A 305 22.40 20.04 -12.57
C ILE A 305 22.35 18.76 -13.42
N LYS A 306 22.05 18.87 -14.72
CA LYS A 306 22.06 17.72 -15.62
C LYS A 306 23.44 17.07 -15.67
N ASN A 307 24.50 17.85 -15.89
CA ASN A 307 25.87 17.32 -15.97
C ASN A 307 26.31 16.65 -14.65
N LEU A 308 25.91 17.19 -13.49
CA LEU A 308 26.18 16.59 -12.18
C LEU A 308 25.44 15.27 -11.98
N ASN A 309 24.19 15.17 -12.42
CA ASN A 309 23.44 13.91 -12.39
C ASN A 309 24.06 12.88 -13.35
N ASP A 310 24.36 13.27 -14.60
CA ASP A 310 25.02 12.42 -15.60
C ASP A 310 26.41 11.91 -15.13
N GLN A 311 27.12 12.70 -14.31
CA GLN A 311 28.38 12.27 -13.66
C GLN A 311 28.10 11.32 -12.49
N LYS A 312 27.19 11.67 -11.59
CA LYS A 312 26.82 10.85 -10.42
C LYS A 312 26.32 9.45 -10.84
N ASP A 313 25.53 9.35 -11.90
CA ASP A 313 25.03 8.07 -12.41
C ASP A 313 26.16 7.20 -12.99
N LYS A 314 27.18 7.80 -13.61
CA LYS A 314 28.40 7.08 -14.02
C LYS A 314 29.19 6.59 -12.81
N GLU A 315 29.40 7.44 -11.81
CA GLU A 315 30.11 7.09 -10.58
C GLU A 315 29.40 5.96 -9.81
N LEU A 316 28.07 6.03 -9.70
CA LEU A 316 27.25 4.97 -9.10
C LEU A 316 27.38 3.65 -9.87
N LYS A 317 27.31 3.68 -11.21
CA LYS A 317 27.47 2.50 -12.05
C LYS A 317 28.87 1.89 -11.96
N ASP A 318 29.91 2.72 -11.86
CA ASP A 318 31.28 2.26 -11.63
C ASP A 318 31.47 1.64 -10.24
N ILE A 319 30.83 2.19 -9.20
CA ILE A 319 30.81 1.61 -7.85
C ILE A 319 30.05 0.29 -7.85
N GLU A 320 28.88 0.21 -8.49
CA GLU A 320 28.09 -1.01 -8.64
C GLU A 320 28.90 -2.12 -9.33
N ASN A 321 29.53 -1.81 -10.48
CA ASN A 321 30.42 -2.73 -11.18
C ASN A 321 31.58 -3.22 -10.30
N LYS A 322 32.21 -2.34 -9.52
CA LYS A 322 33.28 -2.70 -8.56
C LYS A 322 32.77 -3.61 -7.44
N ILE A 323 31.57 -3.35 -6.92
CA ILE A 323 30.93 -4.19 -5.89
C ILE A 323 30.62 -5.59 -6.46
N ILE A 324 30.02 -5.68 -7.64
CA ILE A 324 29.71 -6.94 -8.32
C ILE A 324 30.99 -7.76 -8.57
N ALA A 325 32.05 -7.12 -9.10
CA ALA A 325 33.33 -7.78 -9.34
C ALA A 325 33.97 -8.28 -8.03
N THR A 326 33.96 -7.46 -6.96
CA THR A 326 34.49 -7.82 -5.64
C THR A 326 33.71 -8.97 -5.00
N TYR A 327 32.37 -8.95 -5.14
CA TYR A 327 31.50 -10.02 -4.65
C TYR A 327 31.80 -11.34 -5.38
N LYS A 328 31.94 -11.31 -6.71
CA LYS A 328 32.28 -12.48 -7.52
C LYS A 328 33.63 -13.09 -7.09
N ILE A 329 34.68 -12.27 -7.00
CA ILE A 329 36.02 -12.69 -6.54
C ILE A 329 35.95 -13.27 -5.11
N THR A 330 35.12 -12.69 -4.24
CA THR A 330 34.94 -13.17 -2.86
C THR A 330 34.27 -14.54 -2.82
N GLN A 331 33.28 -14.80 -3.67
CA GLN A 331 32.64 -16.12 -3.76
C GLN A 331 33.56 -17.16 -4.40
N GLU A 332 34.24 -16.83 -5.50
CA GLU A 332 35.24 -17.72 -6.13
C GLU A 332 36.34 -18.13 -5.14
N ASN A 333 36.81 -17.21 -4.29
CA ASN A 333 37.77 -17.51 -3.23
C ASN A 333 37.19 -18.38 -2.10
N LYS A 334 35.91 -18.20 -1.73
CA LYS A 334 35.24 -19.07 -0.75
C LYS A 334 35.07 -20.48 -1.29
N ASP A 335 34.59 -20.63 -2.52
CA ASP A 335 34.39 -21.91 -3.18
C ASP A 335 35.71 -22.65 -3.35
N LYS A 336 36.77 -21.94 -3.78
CA LYS A 336 38.13 -22.47 -3.85
C LYS A 336 38.63 -22.95 -2.48
N LYS A 337 38.49 -22.14 -1.43
CA LYS A 337 38.93 -22.50 -0.07
C LYS A 337 38.14 -23.70 0.49
N LEU A 338 36.84 -23.76 0.24
CA LEU A 338 35.99 -24.89 0.64
C LEU A 338 36.38 -26.17 -0.10
N LYS A 339 36.64 -26.08 -1.40
CA LYS A 339 37.17 -27.18 -2.21
C LYS A 339 38.52 -27.67 -1.69
N GLU A 340 39.47 -26.76 -1.42
CA GLU A 340 40.77 -27.09 -0.83
C GLU A 340 40.63 -27.76 0.54
N GLN A 341 39.67 -27.35 1.37
CA GLN A 341 39.37 -28.01 2.65
C GLN A 341 38.86 -29.45 2.46
N TYR A 342 37.91 -29.67 1.53
CA TYR A 342 37.43 -31.01 1.21
C TYR A 342 38.52 -31.91 0.62
N GLU A 343 39.33 -31.40 -0.32
CA GLU A 343 40.43 -32.16 -0.93
C GLU A 343 41.50 -32.55 0.11
N ASN A 344 41.84 -31.65 1.04
CA ASN A 344 42.76 -31.96 2.14
C ASN A 344 42.18 -32.98 3.12
N SER A 345 40.89 -32.85 3.50
CA SER A 345 40.23 -33.81 4.40
C SER A 345 40.15 -35.20 3.77
N LEU A 346 39.79 -35.29 2.48
CA LEU A 346 39.77 -36.55 1.72
C LEU A 346 41.16 -37.17 1.61
N LYS A 347 42.20 -36.35 1.41
CA LYS A 347 43.60 -36.80 1.38
C LYS A 347 44.04 -37.37 2.74
N GLU A 348 43.65 -36.74 3.84
CA GLU A 348 43.95 -37.21 5.20
C GLU A 348 43.19 -38.49 5.57
N GLN A 349 41.92 -38.60 5.19
CA GLN A 349 41.14 -39.85 5.27
C GLN A 349 41.81 -40.97 4.47
N ASN A 350 42.21 -40.72 3.23
CA ASN A 350 42.92 -41.69 2.39
C ASN A 350 44.28 -42.11 2.97
N MET A 351 45.05 -41.19 3.56
CA MET A 351 46.27 -41.55 4.30
C MET A 351 45.96 -42.43 5.53
N THR A 352 44.86 -42.15 6.22
CA THR A 352 44.43 -42.93 7.40
C THR A 352 44.00 -44.35 7.00
N ILE A 353 43.21 -44.48 5.93
CA ILE A 353 42.85 -45.77 5.32
C ILE A 353 44.11 -46.53 4.89
N ALA A 354 45.06 -45.88 4.22
CA ALA A 354 46.32 -46.52 3.82
C ALA A 354 47.15 -47.02 5.03
N ARG A 355 47.23 -46.24 6.12
CA ARG A 355 47.89 -46.67 7.37
C ARG A 355 47.17 -47.86 8.02
N LEU A 356 45.84 -47.87 8.05
CA LEU A 356 45.05 -48.98 8.59
C LEU A 356 45.22 -50.24 7.75
N ASN A 357 45.15 -50.13 6.42
CA ASN A 357 45.39 -51.26 5.51
C ASN A 357 46.82 -51.82 5.65
N ALA A 358 47.84 -50.96 5.79
CA ALA A 358 49.21 -51.40 6.06
C ALA A 358 49.33 -52.13 7.42
N LYS A 359 48.61 -51.67 8.45
CA LYS A 359 48.56 -52.36 9.75
C LYS A 359 47.90 -53.73 9.64
N ILE A 360 46.78 -53.85 8.93
CA ILE A 360 46.09 -55.13 8.66
C ILE A 360 47.01 -56.08 7.90
N ALA A 361 47.66 -55.61 6.83
CA ALA A 361 48.59 -56.42 6.04
C ALA A 361 49.78 -56.92 6.88
N ASN A 362 50.33 -56.09 7.78
CA ASN A 362 51.38 -56.52 8.71
C ASN A 362 50.86 -57.58 9.71
N GLN A 363 49.66 -57.39 10.28
CA GLN A 363 49.05 -58.38 11.17
C GLN A 363 48.78 -59.71 10.44
N GLU A 364 48.32 -59.69 9.18
CA GLU A 364 48.20 -60.90 8.37
C GLU A 364 49.54 -61.59 8.11
N ILE A 365 50.60 -60.82 7.84
CA ILE A 365 51.95 -61.37 7.66
C ILE A 365 52.43 -62.05 8.94
N ASP A 366 52.22 -61.43 10.10
CA ASP A 366 52.65 -61.99 11.38
C ASP A 366 51.82 -63.22 11.77
N TYR A 367 50.49 -63.21 11.60
CA TYR A 367 49.66 -64.41 11.72
C TYR A 367 50.08 -65.53 10.76
N LYS A 368 50.45 -65.21 9.51
CA LYS A 368 50.98 -66.19 8.54
C LYS A 368 52.35 -66.75 8.97
N LYS A 369 53.19 -65.97 9.66
CA LYS A 369 54.46 -66.46 10.24
C LYS A 369 54.20 -67.36 11.44
N GLU A 370 53.32 -66.97 12.37
CA GLU A 370 52.94 -67.78 13.53
C GLU A 370 52.32 -69.11 13.11
N LEU A 371 51.43 -69.10 12.12
CA LEU A 371 50.82 -70.31 11.56
C LEU A 371 51.90 -71.22 10.96
N LYS A 372 52.81 -70.70 10.14
CA LYS A 372 53.93 -71.48 9.58
C LYS A 372 54.89 -72.02 10.66
N ALA A 373 55.12 -71.27 11.74
CA ALA A 373 55.92 -71.73 12.86
C ALA A 373 55.22 -72.91 13.57
N LYS A 374 53.91 -72.82 13.80
CA LYS A 374 53.10 -73.91 14.35
C LYS A 374 53.03 -75.13 13.43
N GLU A 375 52.84 -74.94 12.12
CA GLU A 375 52.90 -76.02 11.13
C GLU A 375 54.25 -76.75 11.19
N LYS A 376 55.36 -76.01 11.30
CA LYS A 376 56.69 -76.59 11.43
C LYS A 376 56.86 -77.34 12.76
N GLU A 377 56.44 -76.77 13.89
CA GLU A 377 56.47 -77.47 15.19
C GLU A 377 55.69 -78.80 15.14
N TYR A 378 54.51 -78.81 14.50
CA TYR A 378 53.74 -80.04 14.31
C TYR A 378 54.42 -81.02 13.35
N GLN A 379 55.05 -80.57 12.26
CA GLN A 379 55.84 -81.43 11.37
C GLN A 379 57.04 -82.05 12.09
N ASP A 380 57.81 -81.26 12.83
CA ASP A 380 58.96 -81.73 13.61
C ASP A 380 58.50 -82.74 14.69
N SER A 381 57.36 -82.49 15.35
CA SER A 381 56.74 -83.42 16.30
C SER A 381 56.29 -84.74 15.64
N ILE A 382 55.70 -84.69 14.44
CA ILE A 382 55.32 -85.88 13.66
C ILE A 382 56.56 -86.68 13.23
N VAL A 383 57.66 -86.02 12.86
CA VAL A 383 58.93 -86.68 12.52
C VAL A 383 59.52 -87.40 13.74
N ASP A 384 59.51 -86.78 14.92
CA ASP A 384 59.99 -87.41 16.15
C ASP A 384 59.08 -88.56 16.61
N LEU A 385 57.75 -88.45 16.44
CA LEU A 385 56.83 -89.57 16.64
C LEU A 385 57.09 -90.73 15.67
N ARG A 386 57.37 -90.46 14.39
CA ARG A 386 57.79 -91.49 13.42
C ARG A 386 59.08 -92.18 13.85
N ARG A 387 60.11 -91.43 14.26
CA ARG A 387 61.37 -92.01 14.77
C ARG A 387 61.15 -92.91 15.98
N ARG A 388 60.27 -92.54 16.92
CA ARG A 388 59.90 -93.40 18.06
C ARG A 388 59.19 -94.68 17.61
N ILE A 389 58.30 -94.60 16.62
CA ILE A 389 57.62 -95.77 16.03
C ILE A 389 58.64 -96.68 15.32
N GLU A 390 59.56 -96.13 14.52
CA GLU A 390 60.61 -96.90 13.83
C GLU A 390 61.59 -97.56 14.82
N PHE A 391 61.98 -96.86 15.89
CA PHE A 391 62.80 -97.43 16.97
C PHE A 391 62.08 -98.61 17.65
N ASN A 392 60.82 -98.44 18.02
CA ASN A 392 60.01 -99.50 18.64
C ASN A 392 59.79 -100.69 17.68
N ALA A 393 59.60 -100.44 16.38
CA ALA A 393 59.48 -101.48 15.36
C ALA A 393 60.80 -102.26 15.18
N SER A 394 61.94 -101.58 15.25
CA SER A 394 63.27 -102.20 15.22
C SER A 394 63.51 -103.10 16.44
N ASP A 395 63.11 -102.65 17.63
CA ASP A 395 63.25 -103.42 18.88
C ASP A 395 62.29 -104.61 18.96
N ALA A 396 61.06 -104.44 18.46
CA ALA A 396 60.12 -105.54 18.24
C ALA A 396 60.68 -106.58 17.24
N ASN A 397 61.31 -106.15 16.14
CA ASN A 397 61.96 -107.06 15.18
C ASN A 397 63.13 -107.84 15.79
N LYS A 398 63.99 -107.19 16.61
CA LYS A 398 65.05 -107.88 17.35
C LYS A 398 64.47 -108.93 18.31
N SER A 399 63.36 -108.60 18.97
CA SER A 399 62.64 -109.51 19.86
C SER A 399 62.05 -110.70 19.09
N MET A 400 61.43 -110.47 17.92
CA MET A 400 60.95 -111.54 17.03
C MET A 400 62.08 -112.45 16.52
N GLN A 401 63.22 -111.88 16.12
CA GLN A 401 64.39 -112.69 15.71
C GLN A 401 64.92 -113.55 16.86
N LYS A 402 64.90 -113.03 18.09
CA LYS A 402 65.31 -113.78 19.29
C LYS A 402 64.34 -114.92 19.61
N ILE A 403 63.03 -114.69 19.47
CA ILE A 403 61.99 -115.73 19.58
C ILE A 403 62.20 -116.81 18.51
N SER A 404 62.36 -116.44 17.24
CA SER A 404 62.55 -117.41 16.14
C SER A 404 63.82 -118.25 16.29
N ASN A 405 64.90 -117.70 16.86
CA ASN A 405 66.10 -118.49 17.19
C ASN A 405 65.87 -119.45 18.37
N LEU A 406 65.08 -119.06 19.37
CA LEU A 406 64.68 -119.97 20.45
C LEU A 406 63.76 -121.09 19.93
N GLU A 407 62.77 -120.78 19.09
CA GLU A 407 61.91 -121.78 18.44
C GLU A 407 62.72 -122.80 17.63
N LYS A 408 63.73 -122.35 16.88
CA LYS A 408 64.66 -123.25 16.17
C LYS A 408 65.47 -124.13 17.12
N GLN A 409 65.93 -123.61 18.26
CA GLN A 409 66.61 -124.41 19.28
C GLN A 409 65.67 -125.43 19.93
N THR A 410 64.43 -125.06 20.23
CA THR A 410 63.41 -125.99 20.75
C THR A 410 63.07 -127.08 19.74
N ALA A 411 62.86 -126.72 18.46
CA ALA A 411 62.58 -127.70 17.40
C ALA A 411 63.76 -128.65 17.15
N ALA A 412 65.00 -128.16 17.25
CA ALA A 412 66.19 -129.01 17.20
C ALA A 412 66.24 -129.97 18.39
N LYS A 413 65.94 -129.49 19.60
CA LYS A 413 65.87 -130.33 20.82
C LYS A 413 64.74 -131.36 20.75
N ASP A 414 63.55 -131.02 20.25
CA ASP A 414 62.46 -131.98 20.04
C ASP A 414 62.80 -133.06 19.01
N LYS A 415 63.60 -132.71 17.99
CA LYS A 415 64.10 -133.68 17.01
C LYS A 415 65.11 -134.64 17.64
N GLU A 416 66.08 -134.11 18.39
CA GLU A 416 67.05 -134.88 19.16
C GLU A 416 66.37 -135.80 20.20
N LEU A 417 65.29 -135.32 20.84
CA LEU A 417 64.45 -136.08 21.77
C LEU A 417 63.68 -137.19 21.05
N LYS A 418 63.16 -136.96 19.84
CA LYS A 418 62.57 -138.01 18.98
C LYS A 418 63.59 -139.05 18.53
N GLU A 419 64.81 -138.64 18.16
CA GLU A 419 65.89 -139.55 17.77
C GLU A 419 66.35 -140.42 18.95
N LEU A 420 66.51 -139.86 20.15
CA LEU A 420 66.73 -140.64 21.38
C LEU A 420 65.55 -141.59 21.69
N LYS A 421 64.30 -141.15 21.50
CA LYS A 421 63.11 -142.00 21.69
C LYS A 421 63.08 -143.18 20.71
N ASN A 422 63.50 -142.97 19.46
CA ASN A 422 63.63 -144.02 18.44
C ASN A 422 64.82 -144.95 18.69
N GLN A 423 65.96 -144.44 19.19
CA GLN A 423 67.08 -145.29 19.62
C GLN A 423 66.70 -146.19 20.81
N ILE A 424 65.94 -145.66 21.77
CA ILE A 424 65.38 -146.43 22.90
C ILE A 424 64.35 -147.47 22.39
N LEU A 425 63.51 -147.13 21.41
CA LEU A 425 62.57 -148.07 20.79
C LEU A 425 63.28 -149.21 20.05
N ASN A 426 64.35 -148.91 19.30
CA ASN A 426 65.11 -149.93 18.57
C ASN A 426 65.91 -150.85 19.52
N LEU A 427 66.59 -150.29 20.54
CA LEU A 427 67.28 -151.11 21.56
C LEU A 427 66.32 -151.95 22.42
N LYS A 428 65.05 -151.52 22.56
CA LYS A 428 64.00 -152.32 23.20
C LYS A 428 63.40 -153.38 22.26
N SER A 429 63.63 -153.28 20.95
CA SER A 429 63.14 -154.22 19.93
C SER A 429 64.03 -155.46 19.80
N ASP A 430 65.35 -155.33 19.96
CA ASP A 430 66.28 -156.48 19.88
C ASP A 430 66.33 -157.32 21.18
N MET A 431 65.63 -156.90 22.23
CA MET A 431 65.68 -157.53 23.56
C MET A 431 64.44 -158.36 23.95
N ASN A 432 63.71 -158.94 22.98
CA ASN A 432 63.06 -160.25 23.16
C ASN A 432 62.53 -160.89 21.86
N ASN A 433 63.43 -161.61 21.17
CA ASN A 433 63.02 -162.77 20.38
C ASN A 433 62.67 -163.95 21.34
N SER A 434 61.61 -164.69 21.03
CA SER A 434 61.02 -165.65 21.95
C SER A 434 61.79 -166.97 22.06
N LYS A 435 62.65 -167.09 23.07
CA LYS A 435 63.00 -168.40 23.66
C LYS A 435 63.19 -168.41 25.18
N LYS A 436 62.52 -167.50 25.91
CA LYS A 436 62.20 -167.56 27.35
C LYS A 436 61.37 -166.33 27.76
N LEU A 437 60.03 -166.46 27.87
CA LEU A 437 59.29 -166.07 29.10
C LEU A 437 57.78 -166.40 29.14
N ALA A 438 57.30 -167.41 28.40
CA ALA A 438 56.08 -168.16 28.76
C ALA A 438 56.23 -168.95 30.10
N ASN A 439 57.01 -168.42 31.04
CA ASN A 439 57.53 -169.11 32.22
C ASN A 439 57.67 -168.17 33.45
N TYR A 440 57.11 -166.95 33.42
CA TYR A 440 56.99 -166.10 34.61
C TYR A 440 55.55 -165.67 34.90
N GLU A 441 54.69 -165.46 33.91
CA GLU A 441 53.26 -165.27 34.17
C GLU A 441 52.59 -166.58 34.63
N LEU A 442 53.04 -167.73 34.10
CA LEU A 442 52.72 -169.06 34.65
C LEU A 442 53.41 -169.34 36.00
N LEU A 443 54.53 -168.67 36.31
CA LEU A 443 55.24 -168.87 37.57
C LEU A 443 54.65 -168.03 38.70
N ASN A 444 54.17 -166.80 38.45
CA ASN A 444 53.44 -166.00 39.43
C ASN A 444 52.10 -166.68 39.76
N SER A 445 51.39 -167.19 38.75
CA SER A 445 50.23 -168.09 38.96
C SER A 445 50.60 -169.31 39.81
N LYS A 446 51.74 -169.98 39.54
CA LYS A 446 52.24 -171.09 40.38
C LYS A 446 52.68 -170.68 41.78
N ILE A 447 53.14 -169.46 42.02
CA ILE A 447 53.49 -168.97 43.36
C ILE A 447 52.22 -168.85 44.19
N THR A 448 51.14 -168.28 43.64
CA THR A 448 49.82 -168.26 44.29
C THR A 448 49.27 -169.69 44.49
N ASP A 449 49.47 -170.59 43.52
CA ASP A 449 49.06 -172.01 43.62
C ASP A 449 49.91 -172.81 44.65
N LEU A 450 51.17 -172.41 44.87
CA LEU A 450 52.08 -172.98 45.85
C LEU A 450 51.79 -172.47 47.26
N GLU A 451 51.36 -171.21 47.43
CA GLU A 451 50.89 -170.69 48.72
C GLU A 451 49.62 -171.42 49.18
N ILE A 452 48.69 -171.69 48.26
CA ILE A 452 47.50 -172.52 48.52
C ILE A 452 47.91 -173.97 48.83
N LYS A 453 48.77 -174.60 48.01
CA LYS A 453 49.24 -175.98 48.26
C LYS A 453 50.08 -176.14 49.53
N ASN A 454 50.79 -175.11 49.98
CA ASN A 454 51.52 -175.16 51.25
C ASN A 454 50.55 -175.12 52.44
N SER A 455 49.43 -174.40 52.33
CA SER A 455 48.32 -174.50 53.28
C SER A 455 47.71 -175.92 53.30
N GLU A 456 47.47 -176.52 52.13
CA GLU A 456 46.96 -177.90 52.02
C GLU A 456 47.94 -178.98 52.49
N LEU A 457 49.25 -178.81 52.29
CA LEU A 457 50.26 -179.78 52.74
C LEU A 457 50.47 -179.74 54.25
N ASN A 458 50.37 -178.57 54.88
CA ASN A 458 50.31 -178.48 56.33
C ASN A 458 49.06 -179.17 56.90
N ALA A 459 47.91 -179.11 56.19
CA ALA A 459 46.74 -179.92 56.53
C ALA A 459 46.96 -181.45 56.33
N LYS A 460 47.72 -181.87 55.30
CA LYS A 460 48.08 -183.29 55.10
C LYS A 460 49.09 -183.81 56.13
N ILE A 461 50.02 -182.97 56.60
CA ILE A 461 50.90 -183.26 57.74
C ILE A 461 50.05 -183.51 58.99
N ALA A 462 49.06 -182.65 59.27
CA ALA A 462 48.11 -182.87 60.37
C ALA A 462 47.30 -184.19 60.21
N THR A 463 46.93 -184.57 58.97
CA THR A 463 46.17 -185.81 58.71
C THR A 463 47.01 -187.09 58.84
N ILE A 464 48.31 -187.06 58.51
CA ILE A 464 49.18 -188.25 58.63
C ILE A 464 49.77 -188.40 60.03
N ILE A 465 49.92 -187.31 60.81
CA ILE A 465 50.13 -187.38 62.26
C ILE A 465 48.97 -188.17 62.93
N GLN A 466 47.75 -188.07 62.40
CA GLN A 466 46.63 -188.91 62.85
C GLN A 466 46.76 -190.39 62.42
N LYS A 467 47.32 -190.70 61.24
CA LYS A 467 47.61 -192.10 60.82
C LYS A 467 48.76 -192.77 61.60
N ALA A 468 49.75 -192.00 62.06
CA ALA A 468 50.71 -192.51 63.03
C ALA A 468 50.00 -192.93 64.34
N LYS A 469 49.00 -192.15 64.77
CA LYS A 469 48.15 -192.43 65.94
C LYS A 469 47.34 -193.73 65.79
N ASP A 470 46.62 -193.88 64.67
CA ASP A 470 45.65 -194.97 64.53
C ASP A 470 46.30 -196.35 64.25
N SER A 471 47.52 -196.42 63.69
CA SER A 471 48.23 -197.71 63.50
C SER A 471 49.21 -198.06 64.62
N ILE A 472 49.60 -197.11 65.50
CA ILE A 472 50.22 -197.47 66.78
C ILE A 472 49.21 -198.27 67.64
N GLU A 473 47.92 -197.98 67.51
CA GLU A 473 46.85 -198.79 68.11
C GLU A 473 46.67 -200.18 67.42
N SER A 474 47.26 -200.41 66.24
CA SER A 474 47.33 -201.74 65.59
C SER A 474 48.60 -202.53 65.95
N THR A 475 49.74 -201.85 66.22
CA THR A 475 50.90 -202.41 66.94
C THR A 475 50.45 -203.06 68.25
N LYS A 476 49.43 -202.49 68.90
CA LYS A 476 48.84 -202.96 70.16
C LYS A 476 48.02 -204.25 70.04
N GLN A 477 47.30 -204.49 68.94
CA GLN A 477 46.48 -205.71 68.79
C GLN A 477 47.20 -206.92 68.20
N LYS A 478 48.30 -206.77 67.45
CA LYS A 478 49.07 -207.93 66.93
C LYS A 478 50.27 -208.34 67.79
N TYR A 479 50.76 -207.46 68.66
CA TYR A 479 51.60 -207.84 69.81
C TYR A 479 50.84 -208.75 70.80
N ILE A 480 49.51 -208.62 70.91
CA ILE A 480 48.65 -209.58 71.61
C ILE A 480 48.64 -210.98 70.94
N LYS A 481 49.09 -211.09 69.68
CA LYS A 481 49.35 -212.38 69.00
C LYS A 481 50.81 -212.86 69.09
N GLU A 482 51.74 -212.04 69.59
CA GLU A 482 53.07 -212.50 70.01
C GLU A 482 52.95 -213.48 71.19
N LEU A 483 52.07 -213.16 72.14
CA LEU A 483 51.74 -213.99 73.31
C LEU A 483 51.07 -215.33 72.96
N GLU A 484 50.25 -215.37 71.91
CA GLU A 484 49.31 -216.49 71.74
C GLU A 484 49.95 -217.74 71.12
N ASN A 485 51.06 -217.63 70.38
CA ASN A 485 51.81 -218.80 69.89
C ASN A 485 53.33 -218.78 70.14
N GLN A 486 53.79 -217.89 71.04
CA GLN A 486 54.69 -218.34 72.12
C GLN A 486 54.16 -219.62 72.80
N LYS A 487 52.83 -219.79 72.88
CA LYS A 487 52.19 -221.05 73.28
C LYS A 487 52.55 -222.26 72.41
N LYS A 488 53.11 -222.05 71.21
CA LYS A 488 53.69 -223.09 70.33
C LYS A 488 55.22 -223.04 70.25
N TYR A 489 55.90 -222.23 71.09
CA TYR A 489 57.23 -222.63 71.59
C TYR A 489 57.11 -224.03 72.19
N TYR A 490 55.97 -224.34 72.84
CA TYR A 490 55.61 -225.55 73.59
C TYR A 490 55.01 -226.72 72.74
N GLU A 491 55.24 -226.74 71.41
CA GLU A 491 55.35 -227.99 70.61
C GLU A 491 56.66 -228.02 69.75
N GLU A 492 57.77 -227.40 70.13
CA GLU A 492 58.68 -227.85 71.21
C GLU A 492 59.09 -229.32 71.13
N LEU A 493 60.30 -229.59 71.65
CA LEU A 493 60.69 -230.74 72.49
C LEU A 493 60.44 -232.19 72.03
N ILE A 494 59.52 -232.46 71.10
CA ILE A 494 58.79 -233.73 71.05
C ILE A 494 59.16 -234.52 69.78
N LYS A 495 59.81 -233.89 68.78
CA LYS A 495 60.32 -234.56 67.57
C LYS A 495 61.54 -233.83 66.95
N ASN A 496 62.74 -233.77 67.53
CA ASN A 496 63.36 -234.40 68.70
C ASN A 496 63.46 -235.94 68.76
N ILE A 497 63.07 -236.68 67.69
CA ILE A 497 63.06 -238.17 67.70
C ILE A 497 63.57 -238.82 66.38
N LYS A 498 63.70 -238.09 65.26
CA LYS A 498 64.20 -238.62 63.98
C LYS A 498 65.25 -237.68 63.36
N THR A 499 66.49 -237.63 63.84
CA THR A 499 67.39 -238.74 64.27
C THR A 499 67.76 -239.65 63.09
N HIS A 500 69.05 -239.56 62.75
CA HIS A 500 69.86 -240.52 61.97
C HIS A 500 69.70 -240.58 60.44
N GLU A 501 70.81 -241.06 59.84
CA GLU A 501 71.01 -241.47 58.44
C GLU A 501 70.91 -240.32 57.41
N ILE A 502 72.02 -239.72 56.96
CA ILE A 502 73.33 -240.37 56.69
C ILE A 502 73.14 -241.65 55.85
N ASN A 503 72.36 -241.46 54.79
CA ASN A 503 73.08 -241.14 53.56
C ASN A 503 73.25 -239.60 53.48
N ARG A 504 74.43 -239.02 53.18
CA ARG A 504 75.78 -239.61 53.03
C ARG A 504 76.87 -238.52 53.02
N ASP A 505 78.11 -238.97 53.18
CA ASP A 505 79.42 -238.31 52.97
C ASP A 505 79.51 -237.61 51.58
N SER A 506 80.44 -236.74 51.17
CA SER A 506 81.91 -236.56 51.33
C SER A 506 82.32 -235.34 50.44
N ASN A 507 83.55 -234.82 50.27
CA ASN A 507 84.88 -234.96 50.89
C ASN A 507 85.71 -233.66 50.60
N GLY A 508 87.04 -233.64 50.75
CA GLY A 508 87.92 -232.50 50.39
C GLY A 508 88.59 -232.57 48.99
N SER A 509 89.48 -231.60 48.73
CA SER A 509 90.39 -231.38 47.56
C SER A 509 89.81 -230.93 46.20
N ALA A 510 90.58 -230.02 45.58
CA ALA A 510 90.48 -229.40 44.24
C ALA A 510 89.38 -228.32 44.05
#